data_AF-A0A726RMJ1-F1
#
_entry.id   AF-A0A726RMJ1-F1
#
_cell.length_a   1.000
_cell.length_b   1.000
_cell.length_c   1.000
_cell.angle_alpha   90.00
_cell.angle_beta   90.00
_cell.angle_gamma   90.00
#
_symmetry.space_group_name_H-M   'P 1'
#
loop_
_entity.id
_entity.type
_entity.pdbx_description
1 polymer ?
#
loop_
_entity_poly.entity_id
_entity_poly.type
_entity_poly.pdbx_seq_one_letter_code
_entity_poly.pdbx_strand_id
1 'polypeptide(L)'
;MIKTFIYSRVSSQEQLSGGGLDRQETDVREYVTRNGLDQYEIVAMVDRGISGYDGSNMRDGELGKWYKDAITGMYWGSHLVLEAIDRFSRRDPMLAMEDFTVLVNKGGIKVHIVKFNTFI
;
A
#
# COMPACT_ATOMS: atom_id res chain seq x y z
N MET A 1 -7.61 -16.81 1.12
CA MET A 1 -7.03 -16.80 2.49
C MET A 1 -6.66 -15.36 2.80
N ILE A 2 -6.97 -14.86 4.00
CA ILE A 2 -6.67 -13.48 4.39
C ILE A 2 -5.16 -13.30 4.46
N LYS A 3 -4.66 -12.19 3.91
CA LYS A 3 -3.24 -11.82 3.92
C LYS A 3 -3.03 -10.38 4.40
N THR A 4 -1.80 -10.08 4.77
CA THR A 4 -1.34 -8.71 5.07
C THR A 4 -0.35 -8.28 4.00
N PHE A 5 -0.79 -7.41 3.11
CA PHE A 5 0.04 -6.81 2.08
C PHE A 5 0.67 -5.52 2.61
N ILE A 6 1.98 -5.41 2.55
CA ILE A 6 2.71 -4.18 2.91
C ILE A 6 3.21 -3.57 1.61
N TYR A 7 2.80 -2.33 1.31
CA TYR A 7 3.26 -1.66 0.09
C TYR A 7 4.15 -0.46 0.39
N SER A 8 5.33 -0.48 -0.22
CA SER A 8 6.34 0.57 -0.16
C SER A 8 6.65 1.08 -1.56
N ARG A 9 6.77 2.40 -1.71
CA ARG A 9 7.11 3.04 -2.99
C ARG A 9 8.22 4.07 -2.79
N VAL A 10 9.25 3.98 -3.61
CA VAL A 10 10.36 4.93 -3.65
C VAL A 10 10.44 5.51 -5.06
N SER A 11 10.21 6.82 -5.20
CA SER A 11 10.12 7.46 -6.52
C SER A 11 11.48 7.87 -7.11
N SER A 12 12.52 8.11 -6.31
CA SER A 12 13.86 8.46 -6.80
C SER A 12 14.97 7.76 -6.01
N GLN A 13 16.13 7.58 -6.66
CA GLN A 13 17.32 7.03 -6.01
C GLN A 13 17.83 7.91 -4.86
N GLU A 14 17.65 9.23 -4.91
CA GLU A 14 18.06 10.13 -3.83
C GLU A 14 17.31 9.88 -2.51
N GLN A 15 16.07 9.36 -2.59
CA GLN A 15 15.30 8.98 -1.40
C GLN A 15 15.81 7.68 -0.75
N LEU A 16 16.69 6.91 -1.41
CA LEU A 16 17.32 5.72 -0.84
C LEU A 16 18.44 6.05 0.15
N SER A 17 19.01 7.26 0.09
CA SER A 17 20.22 7.66 0.81
C SER A 17 19.95 8.33 2.16
N GLY A 18 18.70 8.75 2.42
CA GLY A 18 18.31 9.35 3.68
C GLY A 18 17.72 8.30 4.61
N GLY A 19 18.18 8.22 5.86
CA GLY A 19 17.75 7.25 6.89
C GLY A 19 16.27 7.30 7.31
N GLY A 20 15.38 7.77 6.44
CA GLY A 20 13.94 7.68 6.58
C GLY A 20 13.37 6.33 6.12
N LEU A 21 14.06 5.53 5.31
CA LEU A 21 13.57 4.19 4.93
C LEU A 21 13.56 3.22 6.11
N ASP A 22 14.67 3.13 6.85
CA ASP A 22 14.76 2.27 8.03
C ASP A 22 13.70 2.61 9.10
N ARG A 23 13.39 3.90 9.26
CA ARG A 23 12.30 4.35 10.16
C ARG A 23 10.93 3.96 9.63
N GLN A 24 10.68 4.14 8.34
CA GLN A 24 9.41 3.74 7.72
C GLN A 24 9.19 2.23 7.87
N GLU A 25 10.22 1.41 7.64
CA GLU A 25 10.14 -0.04 7.85
C GLU A 25 9.87 -0.40 9.31
N THR A 26 10.51 0.31 10.25
CA THR A 26 10.28 0.13 11.69
C THR A 26 8.84 0.47 12.08
N ASP A 27 8.34 1.64 11.69
CA ASP A 27 6.99 2.11 12.00
C ASP A 27 5.91 1.16 11.44
N VAL A 28 6.10 0.68 10.21
CA VAL A 28 5.20 -0.29 9.57
C VAL A 28 5.21 -1.61 10.34
N ARG A 29 6.39 -2.11 10.72
CA ARG A 29 6.53 -3.36 11.46
C ARG A 29 5.84 -3.29 12.83
N GLU A 30 6.10 -2.21 13.57
CA GLU A 30 5.46 -1.97 14.86
C GLU A 30 3.93 -1.87 14.72
N TYR A 31 3.46 -1.19 13.68
CA TYR A 31 2.03 -1.10 13.39
C TYR A 31 1.41 -2.46 13.10
N VAL A 32 2.06 -3.27 12.26
CA VAL A 32 1.58 -4.62 11.89
C VAL A 32 1.45 -5.49 13.13
N THR A 33 2.48 -5.55 13.98
CA THR A 33 2.44 -6.36 15.21
C THR A 33 1.44 -5.83 16.22
N ARG A 34 1.39 -4.51 16.46
CA ARG A 34 0.45 -3.91 17.42
C ARG A 34 -1.01 -4.16 17.05
N ASN A 35 -1.33 -4.22 15.76
CA ASN A 35 -2.68 -4.44 15.27
C ASN A 35 -2.98 -5.93 14.94
N GLY A 36 -2.06 -6.85 15.30
CA GLY A 36 -2.23 -8.29 15.06
C GLY A 36 -2.30 -8.67 13.58
N LEU A 37 -1.73 -7.86 12.69
CA LEU A 37 -1.75 -8.14 11.24
C LEU A 37 -0.69 -9.19 10.85
N ASP A 38 0.26 -9.48 11.73
CA ASP A 38 1.27 -10.53 11.58
C ASP A 38 0.72 -11.94 11.81
N GLN A 39 -0.53 -12.08 12.26
CA GLN A 39 -1.23 -13.37 12.32
C GLN A 39 -1.59 -13.94 10.93
N TYR A 40 -1.51 -13.11 9.88
CA TYR A 40 -1.74 -13.49 8.49
C TYR A 40 -0.42 -13.57 7.72
N GLU A 41 -0.42 -14.27 6.60
CA GLU A 41 0.73 -14.28 5.68
C GLU A 41 1.06 -12.85 5.24
N ILE A 42 2.29 -12.41 5.54
CA ILE A 42 2.80 -11.09 5.14
C ILE A 42 3.39 -11.18 3.74
N VAL A 43 2.93 -10.29 2.86
CA VAL A 43 3.45 -10.13 1.49
C VAL A 43 3.96 -8.70 1.34
N ALA A 44 5.27 -8.54 1.10
CA ALA A 44 5.86 -7.24 0.84
C ALA A 44 5.83 -6.93 -0.67
N MET A 45 5.35 -5.74 -1.02
CA MET A 45 5.30 -5.20 -2.37
C MET A 45 6.12 -3.90 -2.42
N VAL A 46 7.06 -3.80 -3.36
CA VAL A 46 8.02 -2.69 -3.41
C VAL A 46 8.20 -2.17 -4.83
N ASP A 47 7.75 -0.93 -5.04
CA ASP A 47 8.01 -0.19 -6.28
C ASP A 47 9.22 0.74 -6.12
N ARG A 48 10.30 0.45 -6.86
CA ARG A 48 11.54 1.25 -6.87
C ARG A 48 11.67 2.05 -8.17
N GLY A 49 11.87 3.36 -8.06
CA GLY A 49 12.00 4.27 -9.21
C GLY A 49 10.69 4.50 -9.97
N ILE A 50 9.55 4.16 -9.37
CA ILE A 50 8.23 4.31 -10.02
C ILE A 50 7.52 5.54 -9.45
N SER A 51 7.06 6.39 -10.36
CA SER A 51 6.29 7.60 -10.03
C SER A 51 4.87 7.25 -9.62
N GLY A 52 4.42 7.90 -8.55
CA GLY A 52 3.01 7.92 -8.14
C GLY A 52 2.22 9.09 -8.73
N TYR A 53 2.87 10.01 -9.43
CA TYR A 53 2.27 11.26 -9.92
C TYR A 53 1.62 11.11 -11.29
N ASP A 54 2.26 10.36 -12.18
CA ASP A 54 1.78 10.08 -13.55
C ASP A 54 0.96 8.78 -13.62
N GLY A 55 0.76 8.12 -12.46
CA GLY A 55 0.06 6.85 -12.33
C GLY A 55 0.85 5.61 -12.76
N SER A 56 2.16 5.72 -12.99
CA SER A 56 2.99 4.58 -13.36
C SER A 56 2.99 3.46 -12.29
N ASN A 57 2.84 3.80 -11.01
CA ASN A 57 2.71 2.78 -9.95
C ASN A 57 1.45 1.91 -10.09
N MET A 58 0.34 2.50 -10.52
CA MET A 58 -0.92 1.79 -10.77
C MET A 58 -0.95 1.08 -12.12
N ARG A 59 -0.20 1.57 -13.12
CA ARG A 59 -0.16 0.97 -14.46
C ARG A 59 0.86 -0.16 -14.56
N ASP A 60 2.07 0.09 -14.11
CA ASP A 60 3.27 -0.73 -14.38
C ASP A 60 3.89 -1.33 -13.10
N GLY A 61 3.63 -0.70 -11.96
CA GLY A 61 4.14 -1.08 -10.65
C GLY A 61 3.52 -2.35 -10.08
N GLU A 62 4.14 -2.84 -9.02
CA GLU A 62 3.68 -4.01 -8.26
C GLU A 62 2.31 -3.75 -7.63
N LEU A 63 2.05 -2.53 -7.14
CA LEU A 63 0.72 -2.17 -6.62
C LEU A 63 -0.35 -2.32 -7.71
N GLY A 64 -0.08 -1.83 -8.91
CA GLY A 64 -1.01 -1.93 -10.04
C GLY A 64 -1.34 -3.37 -10.45
N LYS A 65 -0.33 -4.24 -10.44
CA LYS A 65 -0.51 -5.68 -10.72
C LYS A 65 -1.36 -6.34 -9.65
N TRP A 66 -1.01 -6.13 -8.38
CA TRP A 66 -1.76 -6.66 -7.24
C TRP A 66 -3.20 -6.11 -7.20
N TYR A 67 -3.38 -4.82 -7.51
CA TYR A 67 -4.67 -4.15 -7.50
C TYR A 67 -5.66 -4.83 -8.45
N LYS A 68 -5.23 -5.22 -9.65
CA LYS A 68 -6.08 -5.92 -10.64
C LYS A 68 -6.64 -7.22 -10.09
N ASP A 69 -5.86 -7.96 -9.32
CA ASP A 69 -6.32 -9.18 -8.65
C ASP A 69 -7.22 -8.85 -7.46
N ALA A 70 -6.83 -7.86 -6.64
CA ALA A 70 -7.56 -7.46 -5.45
C ALA A 70 -9.00 -7.03 -5.76
N ILE A 71 -9.22 -6.23 -6.82
CA ILE A 71 -10.55 -5.74 -7.20
C ILE A 71 -11.49 -6.82 -7.73
N THR A 72 -10.98 -8.02 -8.03
CA THR A 72 -11.82 -9.19 -8.38
C THR A 72 -12.37 -9.91 -7.14
N GLY A 73 -11.95 -9.50 -5.94
CA GLY A 73 -12.25 -10.17 -4.68
C GLY A 73 -11.32 -11.33 -4.35
N MET A 74 -10.26 -11.56 -5.14
CA MET A 74 -9.27 -12.62 -4.90
C MET A 74 -8.69 -12.58 -3.47
N TYR A 75 -8.51 -11.38 -2.93
CA TYR A 75 -7.97 -11.14 -1.60
C TYR A 75 -9.01 -10.58 -0.62
N TRP A 76 -10.29 -10.87 -0.81
CA TRP A 76 -11.36 -10.36 0.05
C TRP A 76 -11.08 -10.54 1.54
N GLY A 77 -11.27 -9.47 2.32
CA GLY A 77 -11.01 -9.43 3.76
C GLY A 77 -9.53 -9.26 4.13
N SER A 78 -8.62 -9.22 3.16
CA SER A 78 -7.19 -8.96 3.37
C SER A 78 -6.91 -7.50 3.67
N HIS A 79 -5.68 -7.25 4.11
CA HIS A 79 -5.22 -5.96 4.58
C HIS A 79 -4.17 -5.39 3.62
N LEU A 80 -4.29 -4.12 3.28
CA LEU A 80 -3.23 -3.35 2.63
C LEU A 80 -2.68 -2.33 3.63
N VAL A 81 -1.40 -2.42 3.96
CA VAL A 81 -0.70 -1.53 4.89
C VAL A 81 0.18 -0.58 4.11
N LEU A 82 -0.04 0.72 4.34
CA LEU A 82 0.68 1.82 3.73
C LEU A 82 1.26 2.71 4.82
N GLU A 83 2.50 3.17 4.64
CA GLU A 83 3.07 4.19 5.52
C GLU A 83 2.20 5.46 5.52
N ALA A 84 1.93 5.98 4.33
CA ALA A 84 1.07 7.13 4.09
C ALA A 84 0.25 6.94 2.80
N ILE A 85 -0.87 7.67 2.69
CA ILE A 85 -1.81 7.55 1.56
C ILE A 85 -1.17 7.90 0.20
N ASP A 86 -0.16 8.76 0.20
CA ASP A 86 0.57 9.14 -1.01
C ASP A 86 1.37 7.96 -1.61
N ARG A 87 1.59 6.88 -0.86
CA ARG A 87 2.15 5.63 -1.40
C ARG A 87 1.20 5.02 -2.42
N PHE A 88 -0.11 4.96 -2.10
CA PHE A 88 -1.13 4.46 -3.00
C PHE A 88 -1.20 5.27 -4.30
N SER A 89 -1.24 6.61 -4.21
CA SER A 89 -1.24 7.48 -5.39
C SER A 89 -0.87 8.91 -5.02
N ARG A 90 -0.19 9.62 -5.94
CA ARG A 90 0.02 11.08 -5.92
C ARG A 90 -0.64 11.76 -7.12
N ARG A 91 -1.50 11.02 -7.85
CA ARG A 91 -2.28 11.56 -8.97
C ARG A 91 -3.31 12.56 -8.45
N ASP A 92 -4.10 13.10 -9.38
CA ASP A 92 -5.31 13.84 -9.05
C ASP A 92 -6.13 13.12 -7.95
N PRO A 93 -6.50 13.82 -6.86
CA PRO A 93 -7.19 13.19 -5.74
C PRO A 93 -8.51 12.51 -6.11
N MET A 94 -9.25 13.00 -7.11
CA MET A 94 -10.51 12.38 -7.52
C MET A 94 -10.26 11.03 -8.19
N LEU A 95 -9.25 10.96 -9.06
CA LEU A 95 -8.86 9.70 -9.70
C LEU A 95 -8.31 8.69 -8.68
N ALA A 96 -7.48 9.16 -7.74
CA ALA A 96 -6.97 8.31 -6.66
C ALA A 96 -8.11 7.78 -5.77
N MET A 97 -9.13 8.61 -5.51
CA MET A 97 -10.29 8.23 -4.70
C MET A 97 -11.17 7.19 -5.40
N GLU A 98 -11.32 7.27 -6.72
CA GLU A 98 -12.04 6.26 -7.50
C GLU A 98 -11.39 4.88 -7.33
N ASP A 99 -10.07 4.79 -7.56
CA ASP A 99 -9.30 3.56 -7.39
C ASP A 99 -9.40 3.04 -5.95
N PHE A 100 -9.26 3.93 -4.96
CA PHE A 100 -9.34 3.57 -3.55
C PHE A 100 -10.72 3.02 -3.17
N THR A 101 -11.78 3.67 -3.65
CA THR A 101 -13.17 3.27 -3.37
C THR A 101 -13.48 1.91 -3.97
N VAL A 102 -12.98 1.64 -5.18
CA VAL A 102 -13.12 0.32 -5.81
C VAL A 102 -12.39 -0.74 -5.01
N LEU A 103 -11.16 -0.47 -4.55
CA LEU A 103 -10.38 -1.40 -3.75
C LEU A 103 -11.10 -1.82 -2.46
N VAL A 104 -11.62 -0.86 -1.70
CA VAL A 104 -12.30 -1.11 -0.43
C VAL A 104 -13.65 -1.78 -0.67
N ASN A 105 -14.50 -1.21 -1.54
CA ASN A 105 -15.89 -1.65 -1.67
C ASN A 105 -16.06 -2.89 -2.54
N LYS A 106 -15.32 -3.01 -3.65
CA LYS A 106 -15.41 -4.17 -4.55
C LYS A 106 -14.37 -5.23 -4.21
N GLY A 107 -13.16 -4.82 -3.84
CA GLY A 107 -12.10 -5.75 -3.45
C GLY A 107 -12.24 -6.28 -2.03
N GLY A 108 -13.01 -5.61 -1.17
CA GLY A 108 -13.17 -6.00 0.23
C GLY A 108 -11.87 -5.89 1.03
N ILE A 109 -10.96 -5.00 0.62
CA ILE A 109 -9.67 -4.81 1.25
C ILE A 109 -9.79 -3.75 2.35
N LYS A 110 -9.23 -4.06 3.53
CA LYS A 110 -9.05 -3.09 4.61
C LYS A 110 -7.73 -2.35 4.42
N VAL A 111 -7.76 -1.02 4.32
CA VAL A 111 -6.56 -0.23 4.06
C VAL A 111 -6.11 0.48 5.33
N HIS A 112 -4.90 0.16 5.78
CA HIS A 112 -4.27 0.72 6.98
C HIS A 112 -3.29 1.82 6.60
N ILE A 113 -3.39 2.98 7.26
CA ILE A 113 -2.46 4.10 7.09
C ILE A 113 -1.68 4.32 8.39
N VAL A 114 -0.41 3.92 8.38
CA VAL A 114 0.45 3.87 9.58
C VAL A 114 0.66 5.26 10.17
N LYS A 115 0.95 6.27 9.34
CA LYS A 115 1.22 7.65 9.78
C LYS A 115 0.05 8.28 10.56
N PHE A 116 -1.18 7.84 10.28
CA PHE A 116 -2.38 8.33 10.97
C PHE A 116 -2.91 7.33 12.01
N ASN A 117 -2.22 6.21 12.21
CA ASN A 117 -2.64 5.10 13.06
C ASN A 117 -4.12 4.72 12.86
N THR A 118 -4.54 4.58 11.59
CA THR A 118 -5.95 4.39 11.22
C THR A 118 -6.09 3.32 10.14
N PHE A 119 -7.32 2.86 9.91
CA PHE A 119 -7.67 2.03 8.78
C PHE A 119 -9.08 2.37 8.28
N ILE A 120 -9.33 2.05 7.01
CA ILE A 120 -10.59 2.26 6.30
C ILE A 120 -11.06 0.90 5.77
#